data_AF-A0A512JBB7-F1
#
_entry.id   AF-A0A512JBB7-F1
#
_cell.length_a   1.000
_cell.length_b   1.000
_cell.length_c   1.000
_cell.angle_alpha   90.00
_cell.angle_beta   90.00
_cell.angle_gamma   90.00
#
_symmetry.space_group_name_H-M   'P 1'
#
loop_
_entity.id
_entity.type
_entity.pdbx_description
1 polymer ?
#
loop_
_entity_poly.entity_id
_entity_poly.type
_entity_poly.pdbx_seq_one_letter_code
_entity_poly.pdbx_strand_id
1 'polypeptide(L)'
;MNLTYFRSAAIAAAIAAATCFLPLTSNSVGGSHDKISPIFGVEIPAGYRDWRMISVAHEAGDLNDLRAVLGNDIAIKAFREGTRPFPDGTVIARLAWKHVPSQENNAAFGREQSFVPGVSTNLQISVKDAKKYIETGGWGYGQFEGGRANRSEALMKTCFPCHTRTKPTDDFVFTRYAQ
;
A
#
# COMPACT_ATOMS: atom_id res chain seq x y z
N MET A 1 -34.50 -72.20 30.21
CA MET A 1 -35.31 -71.72 31.33
C MET A 1 -35.54 -70.23 31.15
N ASN A 2 -36.79 -69.88 30.87
CA ASN A 2 -37.50 -68.58 30.92
C ASN A 2 -36.98 -67.40 30.08
N LEU A 3 -37.63 -66.98 28.97
CA LEU A 3 -38.96 -66.39 28.70
C LEU A 3 -39.04 -64.86 28.85
N THR A 4 -39.51 -64.22 27.76
CA THR A 4 -40.19 -62.91 27.63
C THR A 4 -39.35 -61.63 27.80
N TYR A 5 -39.58 -60.51 27.10
CA TYR A 5 -40.82 -59.92 26.57
C TYR A 5 -40.57 -59.12 25.27
N PHE A 6 -41.52 -59.22 24.34
CA PHE A 6 -41.73 -58.29 23.21
C PHE A 6 -42.17 -56.91 23.71
N ARG A 7 -41.64 -55.84 23.11
CA ARG A 7 -42.36 -54.56 22.95
C ARG A 7 -42.01 -53.93 21.61
N SER A 8 -42.99 -53.96 20.71
CA SER A 8 -43.01 -53.21 19.45
C SER A 8 -43.11 -51.71 19.75
N ALA A 9 -42.29 -50.90 19.10
CA ALA A 9 -42.49 -49.46 19.00
C ALA A 9 -42.33 -49.07 17.52
N ALA A 10 -43.45 -48.71 16.89
CA ALA A 10 -43.47 -48.10 15.57
C ALA A 10 -42.91 -46.67 15.67
N ILE A 11 -41.87 -46.35 14.91
CA ILE A 11 -41.37 -44.99 14.78
C ILE A 11 -41.68 -44.51 13.36
N ALA A 12 -42.50 -43.46 13.30
CA ALA A 12 -42.93 -42.79 12.08
C ALA A 12 -41.73 -42.20 11.33
N ALA A 13 -41.69 -42.41 10.01
CA ALA A 13 -40.70 -41.79 9.13
C ALA A 13 -41.08 -40.32 8.87
N ALA A 14 -40.30 -39.39 9.40
CA ALA A 14 -40.39 -37.96 9.05
C ALA A 14 -39.53 -37.69 7.80
N ILE A 15 -40.17 -37.24 6.72
CA ILE A 15 -39.49 -36.80 5.49
C ILE A 15 -38.92 -35.41 5.75
N ALA A 16 -37.60 -35.30 5.91
CA ALA A 16 -36.91 -34.02 5.98
C ALA A 16 -36.66 -33.48 4.56
N ALA A 17 -37.38 -32.42 4.18
CA ALA A 17 -37.08 -31.67 2.96
C ALA A 17 -35.82 -30.82 3.19
N ALA A 18 -34.71 -31.21 2.58
CA ALA A 18 -33.48 -30.45 2.61
C ALA A 18 -33.59 -29.23 1.68
N THR A 19 -33.86 -28.05 2.24
CA THR A 19 -33.75 -26.78 1.53
C THR A 19 -32.27 -26.38 1.47
N CYS A 20 -31.66 -26.52 0.29
CA CYS A 20 -30.34 -26.00 -0.02
C CYS A 20 -30.39 -24.46 -0.03
N PHE A 21 -30.11 -23.84 1.12
CA PHE A 21 -29.77 -22.42 1.18
C PHE A 21 -28.33 -22.24 0.67
N LEU A 22 -28.18 -21.82 -0.59
CA LEU A 22 -26.92 -21.30 -1.09
C LEU A 22 -26.68 -19.92 -0.46
N PRO A 23 -25.62 -19.70 0.32
CA PRO A 23 -25.28 -18.37 0.77
C PRO A 23 -24.85 -17.54 -0.46
N LEU A 24 -25.60 -16.48 -0.75
CA LEU A 24 -25.16 -15.41 -1.64
C LEU A 24 -23.94 -14.76 -1.00
N THR A 25 -22.74 -15.18 -1.39
CA THR A 25 -21.52 -14.45 -1.08
C THR A 25 -21.53 -13.18 -1.91
N SER A 26 -21.85 -12.05 -1.28
CA SER A 26 -21.69 -10.73 -1.87
C SER A 26 -20.20 -10.49 -2.14
N ASN A 27 -19.75 -10.78 -3.36
CA ASN A 27 -18.48 -10.26 -3.86
C ASN A 27 -18.68 -8.74 -4.03
N SER A 28 -18.27 -7.97 -3.04
CA SER A 28 -18.09 -6.54 -3.19
C SER A 28 -16.93 -6.30 -4.16
N VAL A 29 -17.24 -6.30 -5.46
CA VAL A 29 -16.36 -5.76 -6.49
C VAL A 29 -16.18 -4.28 -6.15
N GLY A 30 -15.08 -3.95 -5.47
CA GLY A 30 -14.70 -2.57 -5.20
C GLY A 30 -14.68 -1.80 -6.51
N GLY A 31 -15.49 -0.75 -6.60
CA GLY A 31 -15.64 0.05 -7.81
C GLY A 31 -14.32 0.68 -8.23
N SER A 32 -14.17 1.00 -9.52
CA SER A 32 -13.00 1.68 -10.09
C SER A 32 -12.57 2.94 -9.31
N HIS A 33 -13.51 3.60 -8.63
CA HIS A 33 -13.29 4.77 -7.77
C HIS A 33 -12.37 4.51 -6.56
N ASP A 34 -12.21 3.25 -6.12
CA ASP A 34 -11.38 2.91 -4.97
C ASP A 34 -9.88 2.87 -5.31
N LYS A 35 -9.49 3.09 -6.57
CA LYS A 35 -8.09 3.07 -7.03
C LYS A 35 -7.51 4.45 -7.34
N ILE A 36 -8.31 5.50 -7.24
CA ILE A 36 -7.95 6.87 -7.64
C ILE A 36 -7.94 7.78 -6.40
N SER A 37 -6.87 8.53 -6.17
CA SER A 37 -6.77 9.53 -5.09
C SER A 37 -7.91 10.57 -5.18
N PRO A 38 -8.64 10.85 -4.08
CA PRO A 38 -9.87 11.67 -4.09
C PRO A 38 -9.68 13.13 -4.50
N ILE A 39 -8.47 13.69 -4.36
CA ILE A 39 -8.19 15.11 -4.64
C ILE A 39 -7.35 15.27 -5.91
N PHE A 40 -6.31 14.45 -6.03
CA PHE A 40 -5.29 14.64 -7.07
C PHE A 40 -5.49 13.74 -8.29
N GLY A 41 -6.45 12.82 -8.25
CA GLY A 41 -6.69 11.89 -9.35
C GLY A 41 -5.47 10.99 -9.67
N VAL A 42 -4.59 10.77 -8.69
CA VAL A 42 -3.41 9.92 -8.81
C VAL A 42 -3.81 8.46 -8.64
N GLU A 43 -3.30 7.59 -9.51
CA GLU A 43 -3.49 6.15 -9.49
C GLU A 43 -2.18 5.43 -9.20
N ILE A 44 -2.26 4.12 -8.90
CA ILE A 44 -1.08 3.26 -8.81
C ILE A 44 -0.59 2.95 -10.23
N PRO A 45 0.62 3.37 -10.63
CA PRO A 45 1.15 3.07 -11.97
C PRO A 45 1.34 1.56 -12.16
N ALA A 46 0.94 1.03 -13.31
CA ALA A 46 1.22 -0.36 -13.65
C ALA A 46 2.74 -0.62 -13.70
N GLY A 47 3.17 -1.77 -13.19
CA GLY A 47 4.60 -2.15 -13.20
C GLY A 47 5.52 -1.33 -12.30
N TYR A 48 4.99 -0.47 -11.41
CA TYR A 48 5.84 0.39 -10.58
C TYR A 48 6.84 -0.36 -9.67
N ARG A 49 6.57 -1.64 -9.39
CA ARG A 49 7.47 -2.49 -8.58
C ARG A 49 8.75 -2.87 -9.33
N ASP A 50 8.74 -2.79 -10.66
CA ASP A 50 9.90 -3.05 -11.51
C ASP A 50 10.71 -1.77 -11.79
N TRP A 51 10.26 -0.63 -11.26
CA TRP A 51 10.97 0.63 -11.40
C TRP A 51 12.27 0.64 -10.59
N ARG A 52 13.22 1.46 -11.03
CA ARG A 52 14.54 1.51 -10.41
C ARG A 52 14.46 2.20 -9.04
N MET A 53 15.27 1.70 -8.12
CA MET A 53 15.42 2.29 -6.80
C MET A 53 16.09 3.66 -6.87
N ILE A 54 15.49 4.64 -6.19
CA ILE A 54 16.04 5.96 -5.91
C ILE A 54 16.77 5.94 -4.56
N SER A 55 16.12 5.38 -3.52
CA SER A 55 16.63 5.42 -2.15
C SER A 55 15.91 4.42 -1.24
N VAL A 56 16.43 4.24 -0.03
CA VAL A 56 15.80 3.51 1.08
C VAL A 56 15.84 4.36 2.34
N ALA A 57 14.89 4.14 3.25
CA ALA A 57 14.86 4.82 4.55
C ALA A 57 14.30 3.91 5.65
N HIS A 58 14.74 4.17 6.87
CA HIS A 58 14.09 3.69 8.10
C HIS A 58 13.57 4.92 8.83
N GLU A 59 12.27 4.99 9.08
CA GLU A 59 11.74 5.95 10.05
C GLU A 59 11.62 5.28 11.40
N ALA A 60 12.31 5.81 12.39
CA ALA A 60 12.19 5.38 13.77
C ALA A 60 10.97 6.03 14.47
N GLY A 61 10.81 5.77 15.77
CA GLY A 61 9.74 6.34 16.58
C GLY A 61 8.38 5.70 16.29
N ASP A 62 7.33 6.52 16.26
CA ASP A 62 5.94 6.02 16.23
C ASP A 62 5.57 5.28 14.94
N LEU A 63 6.17 5.64 13.81
CA LEU A 63 5.91 4.95 12.53
C LEU A 63 6.62 3.60 12.46
N ASN A 64 7.88 3.59 12.89
CA ASN A 64 8.80 2.44 12.87
C ASN A 64 8.68 1.60 11.59
N ASP A 65 8.96 2.21 10.44
CA ASP A 65 8.76 1.61 9.13
C ASP A 65 10.04 1.60 8.28
N LEU A 66 10.15 0.58 7.42
CA LEU A 66 11.13 0.51 6.34
C LEU A 66 10.50 1.01 5.05
N ARG A 67 11.28 1.76 4.27
CA ARG A 67 10.81 2.43 3.06
C ARG A 67 11.76 2.17 1.89
N ALA A 68 11.17 1.92 0.74
CA ALA A 68 11.88 1.96 -0.54
C ALA A 68 11.23 3.02 -1.42
N VAL A 69 12.06 3.84 -2.06
CA VAL A 69 11.61 4.86 -3.00
C VAL A 69 12.05 4.44 -4.39
N LEU A 70 11.09 4.26 -5.29
CA LEU A 70 11.28 3.87 -6.68
C LEU A 70 10.88 5.03 -7.60
N GLY A 71 11.49 5.10 -8.78
CA GLY A 71 11.20 6.14 -9.76
C GLY A 71 11.09 5.57 -11.16
N ASN A 72 10.19 6.15 -11.95
CA ASN A 72 10.17 5.89 -13.39
C ASN A 72 11.45 6.42 -14.06
N ASP A 73 11.63 6.14 -15.34
CA ASP A 73 12.84 6.53 -16.08
C ASP A 73 13.11 8.05 -16.03
N ILE A 74 12.05 8.86 -16.07
CA ILE A 74 12.13 10.32 -15.98
C ILE A 74 12.67 10.73 -14.60
N ALA A 75 12.11 10.18 -13.52
CA ALA A 75 12.56 10.45 -12.16
C ALA A 75 14.04 10.07 -11.98
N ILE A 76 14.42 8.87 -12.42
CA ILE A 76 15.79 8.36 -12.27
C ILE A 76 16.79 9.22 -13.02
N LYS A 77 16.48 9.62 -14.25
CA LYS A 77 17.32 10.53 -15.02
C LYS A 77 17.48 11.87 -14.30
N ALA A 78 16.37 12.48 -13.88
CA ALA A 78 16.39 13.75 -13.16
C ALA A 78 17.15 13.68 -11.83
N PHE A 79 17.09 12.56 -11.12
CA PHE A 79 17.88 12.34 -9.90
C PHE A 79 19.38 12.25 -10.18
N ARG A 80 19.79 11.50 -11.20
CA ARG A 80 21.21 11.31 -11.57
C ARG A 80 21.84 12.58 -12.14
N GLU A 81 21.09 13.36 -12.91
CA GLU A 81 21.55 14.59 -13.55
C GLU A 81 21.40 15.83 -12.65
N GLY A 82 20.73 15.69 -11.50
CA GLY A 82 20.43 16.83 -10.61
C GLY A 82 19.40 17.81 -11.19
N THR A 83 18.58 17.37 -12.15
CA THR A 83 17.57 18.21 -12.83
C THR A 83 16.48 18.64 -11.86
N ARG A 84 16.34 19.95 -11.64
CA ARG A 84 15.25 20.57 -10.88
C ARG A 84 14.75 21.82 -11.61
N PRO A 85 13.43 22.11 -11.60
CA PRO A 85 12.34 21.24 -11.14
C PRO A 85 12.29 19.91 -11.92
N PHE A 86 11.64 18.90 -11.36
CA PHE A 86 11.47 17.63 -12.06
C PHE A 86 10.64 17.85 -13.34
N PRO A 87 10.96 17.14 -14.44
CA PRO A 87 10.15 17.20 -15.66
C PRO A 87 8.74 16.64 -15.42
N ASP A 88 7.76 17.17 -16.16
CA ASP A 88 6.41 16.59 -16.21
C ASP A 88 6.46 15.11 -16.61
N GLY A 89 5.57 14.31 -16.02
CA GLY A 89 5.58 12.86 -16.14
C GLY A 89 6.53 12.14 -15.18
N THR A 90 7.30 12.88 -14.36
CA THR A 90 8.04 12.28 -13.24
C THR A 90 7.06 11.59 -12.29
N VAL A 91 7.34 10.33 -11.95
CA VAL A 91 6.57 9.61 -10.93
C VAL A 91 7.51 8.98 -9.92
N ILE A 92 7.22 9.22 -8.64
CA ILE A 92 7.96 8.68 -7.50
C ILE A 92 6.99 7.81 -6.69
N ALA A 93 7.39 6.56 -6.45
CA ALA A 93 6.64 5.60 -5.65
C ALA A 93 7.42 5.30 -4.36
N ARG A 94 6.84 5.63 -3.20
CA ARG A 94 7.37 5.28 -1.89
C ARG A 94 6.57 4.12 -1.31
N LEU A 95 7.20 2.96 -1.21
CA LEU A 95 6.66 1.79 -0.56
C LEU A 95 7.05 1.79 0.91
N ALA A 96 6.15 1.36 1.78
CA ALA A 96 6.39 1.29 3.21
C ALA A 96 5.91 -0.04 3.81
N TRP A 97 6.71 -0.55 4.74
CA TRP A 97 6.46 -1.79 5.46
C TRP A 97 6.83 -1.65 6.93
N LYS A 98 6.22 -2.46 7.79
CA LYS A 98 6.66 -2.56 9.18
C LYS A 98 8.11 -3.01 9.27
N HIS A 99 8.88 -2.36 10.13
CA HIS A 99 10.24 -2.79 10.48
C HIS A 99 10.16 -3.94 11.49
N VAL A 100 10.50 -5.16 11.09
CA VAL A 100 10.38 -6.37 11.94
C VAL A 100 11.70 -7.14 12.02
N PRO A 101 12.03 -7.77 13.16
CA PRO A 101 13.23 -8.59 13.28
C PRO A 101 13.12 -9.83 12.39
N SER A 102 14.23 -10.20 11.74
CA SER A 102 14.34 -11.46 11.00
C SER A 102 14.88 -12.55 11.91
N GLN A 103 14.02 -13.47 12.35
CA GLN A 103 14.44 -14.61 13.18
C GLN A 103 15.44 -15.50 12.46
N GLU A 104 15.26 -15.72 11.15
CA GLU A 104 16.16 -16.50 10.30
C GLU A 104 17.57 -15.89 10.29
N ASN A 105 17.68 -14.60 9.98
CA ASN A 105 18.98 -13.93 9.95
C ASN A 105 19.60 -13.87 11.35
N ASN A 106 18.80 -13.55 12.37
CA ASN A 106 19.29 -13.47 13.75
C ASN A 106 19.83 -14.81 14.24
N ALA A 107 19.22 -15.94 13.85
CA ALA A 107 19.74 -17.27 14.14
C ALA A 107 21.10 -17.50 13.47
N ALA A 108 21.26 -17.10 12.21
CA ALA A 108 22.54 -17.20 11.50
C ALA A 108 23.67 -16.37 12.16
N PHE A 109 23.32 -15.24 12.78
CA PHE A 109 24.27 -14.37 13.47
C PHE A 109 24.41 -14.64 14.98
N GLY A 110 23.57 -15.51 15.56
CA GLY A 110 23.54 -15.80 17.00
C GLY A 110 23.10 -14.64 17.88
N ARG A 111 22.53 -13.56 17.32
CA ARG A 111 22.03 -12.38 18.05
C ARG A 111 21.00 -11.62 17.24
N GLU A 112 20.19 -10.79 17.91
CA GLU A 112 19.32 -9.84 17.24
C GLU A 112 20.14 -8.73 16.57
N GLN A 113 20.11 -8.68 15.24
CA GLN A 113 20.79 -7.63 14.48
C GLN A 113 20.19 -7.34 13.09
N SER A 114 19.34 -8.22 12.57
CA SER A 114 18.77 -8.10 11.23
C SER A 114 17.28 -7.77 11.27
N PHE A 115 16.89 -6.80 10.45
CA PHE A 115 15.51 -6.36 10.30
C PHE A 115 15.13 -6.36 8.83
N VAL A 116 13.87 -6.70 8.55
CA VAL A 116 13.36 -6.88 7.19
C VAL A 116 11.97 -6.24 7.05
N PRO A 117 11.51 -5.99 5.81
CA PRO A 117 10.13 -5.58 5.57
C PRO A 117 9.12 -6.61 6.06
N GLY A 118 8.20 -6.19 6.93
CA GLY A 118 7.01 -6.94 7.33
C GLY A 118 5.79 -6.60 6.49
N VAL A 119 4.62 -6.51 7.14
CA VAL A 119 3.36 -6.13 6.47
C VAL A 119 3.47 -4.74 5.85
N SER A 120 2.99 -4.58 4.62
CA SER A 120 2.90 -3.28 3.96
C SER A 120 1.97 -2.34 4.73
N THR A 121 2.44 -1.12 5.00
CA THR A 121 1.64 -0.10 5.70
C THR A 121 0.93 0.79 4.69
N ASN A 122 1.67 1.38 3.76
CA ASN A 122 1.13 2.16 2.66
C ASN A 122 2.06 2.16 1.44
N LEU A 123 1.48 2.52 0.31
CA LEU A 123 2.15 2.99 -0.89
C LEU A 123 1.79 4.46 -1.08
N GLN A 124 2.77 5.30 -1.34
CA GLN A 124 2.55 6.70 -1.70
C GLN A 124 3.09 6.97 -3.10
N ILE A 125 2.31 7.66 -3.92
CA ILE A 125 2.66 8.04 -5.29
C ILE A 125 2.62 9.55 -5.40
N SER A 126 3.69 10.12 -5.94
CA SER A 126 3.77 11.52 -6.35
C SER A 126 3.96 11.63 -7.85
N VAL A 127 3.16 12.45 -8.53
CA VAL A 127 3.19 12.65 -9.99
C VAL A 127 3.44 14.12 -10.30
N LYS A 128 4.43 14.41 -11.15
CA LYS A 128 4.68 15.75 -11.66
C LYS A 128 3.83 16.01 -12.90
N ASP A 129 3.02 17.06 -12.85
CA ASP A 129 2.33 17.68 -13.97
C ASP A 129 2.06 19.14 -13.60
N ALA A 130 2.91 20.04 -14.11
CA ALA A 130 2.88 21.46 -13.77
C ALA A 130 1.57 22.15 -14.13
N LYS A 131 0.87 21.67 -15.17
CA LYS A 131 -0.40 22.24 -15.61
C LYS A 131 -1.57 21.72 -14.78
N LYS A 132 -1.60 20.41 -14.52
CA LYS A 132 -2.68 19.77 -13.77
C LYS A 132 -2.64 20.13 -12.28
N TYR A 133 -1.44 20.32 -11.72
CA TYR A 133 -1.24 20.49 -10.28
C TYR A 133 -0.69 21.87 -9.93
N ILE A 134 -1.23 22.92 -10.55
CA ILE A 134 -0.73 24.30 -10.41
C ILE A 134 -0.75 24.79 -8.95
N GLU A 135 -1.77 24.41 -8.17
CA GLU A 135 -1.95 24.83 -6.78
C GLU A 135 -0.99 24.13 -5.80
N THR A 136 -0.33 23.06 -6.25
CA THR A 136 0.55 22.22 -5.42
C THR A 136 1.97 22.12 -5.98
N GLY A 137 2.43 23.18 -6.64
CA GLY A 137 3.80 23.27 -7.16
C GLY A 137 4.09 22.27 -8.29
N GLY A 138 3.05 21.84 -9.00
CA GLY A 138 3.12 20.85 -10.07
C GLY A 138 3.08 19.40 -9.61
N TRP A 139 2.75 19.11 -8.34
CA TRP A 139 2.73 17.75 -7.79
C TRP A 139 1.35 17.28 -7.35
N GLY A 140 0.91 16.13 -7.86
CA GLY A 140 -0.24 15.39 -7.36
C GLY A 140 0.20 14.26 -6.43
N TYR A 141 -0.63 13.95 -5.43
CA TYR A 141 -0.32 12.96 -4.40
C TYR A 141 -1.40 11.88 -4.28
N GLY A 142 -0.99 10.65 -4.02
CA GLY A 142 -1.88 9.54 -3.68
C GLY A 142 -1.28 8.71 -2.56
N GLN A 143 -2.11 8.29 -1.62
CA GLN A 143 -1.76 7.29 -0.63
C GLN A 143 -2.70 6.09 -0.75
N PHE A 144 -2.14 4.89 -0.64
CA PHE A 144 -2.84 3.65 -0.87
C PHE A 144 -2.51 2.62 0.22
N GLU A 145 -3.55 1.97 0.73
CA GLU A 145 -3.45 0.86 1.67
C GLU A 145 -4.05 -0.40 1.02
N GLY A 146 -3.32 -1.51 1.01
CA GLY A 146 -3.80 -2.75 0.39
C GLY A 146 -4.18 -2.61 -1.10
N GLY A 147 -3.56 -1.67 -1.81
CA GLY A 147 -3.86 -1.39 -3.23
C GLY A 147 -5.11 -0.53 -3.46
N ARG A 148 -5.72 0.03 -2.42
CA ARG A 148 -6.88 0.93 -2.49
C ARG A 148 -6.48 2.33 -2.05
N ALA A 149 -7.00 3.34 -2.73
CA ALA A 149 -6.75 4.75 -2.41
C ALA A 149 -7.35 5.10 -1.05
N ASN A 150 -6.57 5.79 -0.22
CA ASN A 150 -7.07 6.37 1.01
C ASN A 150 -8.11 7.45 0.69
N ARG A 151 -9.34 7.30 1.21
CA ARG A 151 -10.45 8.20 0.89
C ARG A 151 -10.49 9.45 1.76
N SER A 152 -9.61 9.57 2.76
CA SER A 152 -9.57 10.74 3.65
C SER A 152 -9.07 11.98 2.91
N GLU A 153 -9.98 12.88 2.53
CA GLU A 153 -9.61 14.19 1.99
C GLU A 153 -8.78 15.00 2.98
N ALA A 154 -9.09 14.90 4.28
CA ALA A 154 -8.33 15.59 5.32
C ALA A 154 -6.86 15.17 5.28
N LEU A 155 -6.58 13.87 5.15
CA LEU A 155 -5.22 13.38 4.97
C LEU A 155 -4.61 13.90 3.66
N MET A 156 -5.31 13.77 2.53
CA MET A 156 -4.77 14.19 1.22
C MET A 156 -4.45 15.69 1.17
N LYS A 157 -5.22 16.54 1.85
CA LYS A 157 -4.96 17.99 1.98
C LYS A 157 -3.68 18.30 2.77
N THR A 158 -3.13 17.35 3.52
CA THR A 158 -1.85 17.56 4.25
C THR A 158 -0.60 17.31 3.41
N CYS A 159 -0.70 16.61 2.27
CA CYS A 159 0.47 16.17 1.50
C CYS A 159 1.32 17.37 1.03
N PHE A 160 0.73 18.30 0.27
CA PHE A 160 1.49 19.44 -0.25
C PHE A 160 2.03 20.36 0.87
N PRO A 161 1.25 20.79 1.88
CA PRO A 161 1.78 21.57 3.00
C PRO A 161 2.92 20.89 3.78
N CYS A 162 2.95 19.56 3.83
CA CYS A 162 4.09 18.84 4.40
C CYS A 162 5.30 18.94 3.45
N HIS A 163 5.10 18.75 2.16
CA HIS A 163 6.14 18.80 1.14
C HIS A 163 6.71 20.20 0.88
N THR A 164 6.02 21.29 1.24
CA THR A 164 6.59 22.65 1.21
C THR A 164 7.66 22.88 2.27
N ARG A 165 7.86 21.95 3.21
CA ARG A 165 8.95 22.02 4.21
C ARG A 165 10.33 21.69 3.63
N THR A 166 10.39 21.15 2.42
CA THR A 166 11.67 21.02 1.69
C THR A 166 12.21 22.39 1.28
N LYS A 167 13.49 22.48 0.91
CA LYS A 167 13.97 23.70 0.25
C LYS A 167 13.25 23.86 -1.09
N PRO A 168 12.87 25.08 -1.52
CA PRO A 168 12.23 25.29 -2.82
C PRO A 168 13.03 24.71 -4.00
N THR A 169 14.36 24.73 -3.90
CA THR A 169 15.27 24.15 -4.91
C THR A 169 15.18 22.63 -5.05
N ASP A 170 14.57 21.95 -4.08
CA ASP A 170 14.39 20.49 -4.12
C ASP A 170 13.11 20.07 -4.85
N ASP A 171 12.32 21.05 -5.30
CA ASP A 171 11.05 20.86 -6.01
C ASP A 171 10.09 19.95 -5.24
N PHE A 172 9.92 20.22 -3.93
CA PHE A 172 8.97 19.53 -3.05
C PHE A 172 9.25 18.04 -2.84
N VAL A 173 10.49 17.56 -3.07
CA VAL A 173 10.88 16.16 -2.89
C VAL A 173 11.98 16.04 -1.82
N PHE A 174 11.68 15.36 -0.72
CA PHE A 174 12.65 15.12 0.37
C PHE A 174 13.77 14.15 -0.01
N THR A 175 13.45 13.18 -0.86
CA THR A 175 14.36 12.08 -1.21
C THR A 175 15.59 12.58 -1.95
N ARG A 176 16.75 12.02 -1.62
CA ARG A 176 17.99 12.12 -2.40
C ARG A 176 18.29 10.79 -3.06
N TYR A 177 18.99 10.84 -4.18
CA TYR A 177 19.44 9.64 -4.85
C TYR A 177 20.54 8.97 -4.01
N ALA A 178 20.31 7.71 -3.63
CA ALA A 178 21.31 6.87 -2.99
C ALA A 178 22.22 6.33 -4.09
N GLN A 179 23.40 6.95 -4.25
CA GLN A 179 24.44 6.57 -5.21
C GLN A 179 25.14 5.28 -4.80
#